data_AF-A0A9J7YN80-F1
#
_entry.id   AF-A0A9J7YN80-F1
#
_cell.length_a   1.000
_cell.length_b   1.000
_cell.length_c   1.000
_cell.angle_alpha   90.00
_cell.angle_beta   90.00
_cell.angle_gamma   90.00
#
_symmetry.space_group_name_H-M   'P 1'
#
loop_
_entity.id
_entity.type
_entity.pdbx_description
1 polymer ?
#
loop_
_entity_poly.entity_id
_entity_poly.type
_entity_poly.pdbx_seq_one_letter_code
_entity_poly.pdbx_strand_id
1 'polypeptide(L)' 'MVLAMIMAFFICWLLYTTISVVVVVDPEIYIPPRVTTMPIYFAKTSSVYNPIIYFLTNKRF' A
#
# COMPACT_ATOMS: atom_id res chain seq x y z
N MET A 1 -8.17 15.75 -4.94
CA MET A 1 -8.47 14.39 -5.46
C MET A 1 -7.18 13.68 -5.86
N VAL A 2 -6.48 14.12 -6.90
CA VAL A 2 -5.23 13.48 -7.39
C VAL A 2 -4.16 13.35 -6.30
N LEU A 3 -3.83 14.43 -5.58
CA LEU A 3 -2.83 14.37 -4.52
C LEU A 3 -3.19 13.37 -3.40
N ALA A 4 -4.48 13.31 -3.02
CA ALA A 4 -4.96 12.37 -2.01
C ALA A 4 -4.84 10.91 -2.48
N MET A 5 -5.12 10.64 -3.77
CA MET A 5 -4.94 9.30 -4.35
C MET A 5 -3.46 8.89 -4.36
N ILE A 6 -2.56 9.82 -4.70
CA ILE A 6 -1.11 9.58 -4.68
C ILE A 6 -0.64 9.27 -3.25
N MET A 7 -1.08 10.04 -2.25
CA MET A 7 -0.71 9.78 -0.86
C MET A 7 -1.26 8.44 -0.36
N ALA A 8 -2.52 8.13 -0.64
CA ALA A 8 -3.12 6.84 -0.26
C ALA A 8 -2.40 5.66 -0.92
N PHE A 9 -2.02 5.80 -2.19
CA PHE A 9 -1.22 4.81 -2.90
C PHE A 9 0.12 4.58 -2.19
N PHE A 10 0.89 5.63 -1.93
CA PHE A 10 2.19 5.48 -1.26
C PHE A 10 2.07 4.88 0.13
N ILE A 11 1.11 5.29 0.95
CA ILE A 11 0.92 4.73 2.30
C ILE A 11 0.64 3.23 2.24
N CYS A 12 -0.22 2.78 1.32
CA CYS A 12 -0.57 1.36 1.22
C CYS A 12 0.56 0.52 0.63
N TRP A 13 1.29 1.07 -0.35
CA TRP A 13 2.27 0.31 -1.11
C TRP A 13 3.68 0.35 -0.51
N LEU A 14 4.07 1.42 0.18
CA LEU A 14 5.42 1.56 0.73
C LEU A 14 5.77 0.43 1.70
N LEU A 15 4.86 0.04 2.59
CA LEU A 15 5.07 -1.06 3.53
C LEU A 15 5.46 -2.37 2.82
N TYR A 16 4.76 -2.69 1.73
CA TYR A 16 5.05 -3.88 0.94
C TYR A 16 6.37 -3.73 0.18
N THR A 17 6.56 -2.58 -0.50
CA THR A 17 7.77 -2.31 -1.28
C THR A 17 9.04 -2.37 -0.43
N THR A 18 9.02 -1.82 0.79
CA THR A 18 10.18 -1.88 1.69
C THR A 18 10.58 -3.32 2.00
N ILE A 19 9.62 -4.20 2.33
CA ILE A 19 9.91 -5.60 2.61
C ILE A 19 10.37 -6.35 1.36
N SER A 20 9.76 -6.09 0.21
CA SER A 20 10.22 -6.67 -1.06
C SER A 20 11.66 -6.26 -1.41
N VAL A 21 12.02 -4.99 -1.21
CA VAL A 21 13.37 -4.50 -1.48
C VAL A 21 14.38 -5.13 -0.52
N VAL A 22 14.05 -5.26 0.76
CA VAL A 22 14.92 -5.92 1.76
C VAL A 22 15.23 -7.36 1.35
N VAL A 23 14.22 -8.13 0.95
CA VAL A 23 14.40 -9.53 0.48
C VAL A 23 15.24 -9.61 -0.79
N VAL A 24 15.14 -8.62 -1.68
CA VAL A 24 15.94 -8.58 -2.92
C VAL A 24 17.40 -8.22 -2.62
N VAL A 25 17.64 -7.31 -1.68
CA VAL A 25 18.99 -6.85 -1.31
C VAL A 25 19.74 -7.90 -0.48
N ASP A 26 19.04 -8.59 0.42
CA ASP A 26 19.60 -9.67 1.24
C ASP A 26 18.71 -10.93 1.12
N PRO A 27 18.98 -11.82 0.16
CA PRO A 27 18.16 -13.01 -0.07
C PRO A 27 18.25 -14.08 1.02
N GLU A 28 19.28 -14.03 1.88
CA GLU A 28 19.48 -14.99 2.97
C GLU A 28 18.69 -14.59 4.23
N ILE A 29 18.09 -13.39 4.25
CA ILE A 29 17.31 -12.91 5.36
C ILE A 29 16.05 -13.77 5.57
N TYR A 30 15.97 -14.43 6.73
CA TYR A 30 14.79 -15.19 7.10
C TYR A 30 13.71 -14.25 7.62
N ILE A 31 12.69 -14.00 6.80
CA ILE A 31 11.49 -13.27 7.21
C ILE A 31 10.35 -14.28 7.43
N PRO A 32 9.74 -14.33 8.62
CA PRO A 32 8.60 -15.20 8.88
C PRO A 32 7.45 -14.91 7.88
N PRO A 33 6.79 -15.94 7.31
CA PRO A 33 5.72 -15.74 6.32
C PRO A 33 4.57 -14.84 6.79
N ARG A 34 4.33 -14.79 8.09
CA ARG A 34 3.34 -13.89 8.72
C ARG A 34 3.69 -12.41 8.54
N VAL A 35 4.97 -12.09 8.65
CA VAL A 35 5.47 -10.71 8.51
C VAL A 35 5.48 -10.29 7.04
N THR A 36 5.72 -11.22 6.11
CA THR A 36 5.68 -10.95 4.66
C THR A 36 4.26 -10.78 4.12
N THR A 37 3.28 -11.49 4.69
CA THR A 37 1.89 -11.45 4.22
C THR A 37 1.11 -10.24 4.75
N MET A 38 1.42 -9.74 5.95
CA MET A 38 0.74 -8.58 6.54
C MET A 38 0.79 -7.30 5.67
N PRO A 39 1.95 -6.88 5.11
CA PRO A 39 2.05 -5.74 4.19
C PRO A 39 1.27 -5.93 2.90
N ILE A 40 1.16 -7.17 2.39
CA ILE A 40 0.38 -7.48 1.18
C ILE A 40 -1.10 -7.18 1.41
N TYR A 41 -1.64 -7.51 2.58
CA TYR A 41 -3.02 -7.19 2.91
C TYR A 41 -3.23 -5.66 2.98
N PHE A 42 -2.27 -4.91 3.52
CA PHE A 42 -2.29 -3.45 3.49
C PHE A 42 -2.29 -2.91 2.05
N ALA A 43 -1.40 -3.39 1.20
CA ALA A 43 -1.36 -2.98 -0.21
C ALA A 43 -2.69 -3.24 -0.94
N LYS A 44 -3.36 -4.36 -0.64
CA LYS A 44 -4.68 -4.69 -1.21
C LYS A 44 -5.79 -3.72 -0.83
N THR A 45 -5.70 -3.07 0.33
CA THR A 45 -6.70 -2.05 0.72
C THR A 45 -6.62 -0.77 -0.13
N SER A 46 -5.58 -0.59 -0.95
CA SER A 46 -5.39 0.62 -1.76
C SER A 46 -6.58 0.92 -2.69
N SER A 47 -7.24 -0.11 -3.22
CA SER A 47 -8.39 0.04 -4.11
C SER A 47 -9.64 0.59 -3.41
N VAL A 48 -9.76 0.41 -2.10
CA VAL A 48 -10.89 0.89 -1.29
C VAL A 48 -10.80 2.40 -1.07
N TYR A 49 -9.59 2.97 -0.95
CA TYR A 49 -9.42 4.40 -0.75
C TYR A 49 -9.82 5.23 -1.98
N ASN A 50 -9.73 4.68 -3.18
CA ASN A 50 -10.11 5.39 -4.40
C ASN A 50 -11.56 5.89 -4.34
N PRO A 51 -12.61 5.03 -4.25
CA PRO A 51 -14.00 5.49 -4.19
C PRO A 51 -14.28 6.42 -3.00
N ILE A 52 -13.63 6.20 -1.85
CA ILE A 52 -13.77 7.08 -0.68
C ILE A 52 -13.27 8.50 -1.00
N ILE A 53 -12.07 8.62 -1.58
CA ILE A 53 -11.49 9.91 -1.96
C ILE A 53 -12.36 10.59 -3.03
N TYR A 54 -12.87 9.83 -3.99
CA TYR A 54 -13.79 10.36 -5.01
C TYR A 54 -15.06 10.92 -4.38
N PHE A 55 -15.72 10.16 -3.50
CA PHE A 55 -16.94 10.59 -2.82
C PHE A 55 -16.72 11.86 -1.96
N LEU A 56 -15.63 11.90 -1.19
CA LEU A 56 -15.36 13.04 -0.30
C LEU A 56 -14.87 14.30 -1.03
N THR A 57 -14.23 14.16 -2.20
CA THR A 57 -13.58 15.29 -2.87
C THR A 57 -14.36 15.84 -4.06
N ASN A 58 -15.24 15.04 -4.68
CA ASN A 58 -16.07 15.54 -5.78
C ASN A 58 -17.34 16.22 -5.25
N LYS A 59 -17.44 17.53 -5.48
CA LYS A 59 -18.63 18.33 -5.13
C LYS A 59 -19.85 18.11 -6.04
N ARG A 60 -19.72 17.26 -7.07
CA ARG A 60 -20.82 16.91 -8.00
C ARG A 60 -21.43 15.54 -7.71
N PHE A 61 -20.93 14.86 -6.67
CA PHE A 61 -21.47 13.63 -6.11
C PHE A 61 -22.11 13.94 -4.77
#